data_AF-A0A1Q9PVZ0-F1
#
_entry.id   AF-A0A1Q9PVZ0-F1
#
_cell.length_a   1.000
_cell.length_b   1.000
_cell.length_c   1.000
_cell.angle_alpha   90.00
_cell.angle_beta   90.00
_cell.angle_gamma   90.00
#
_symmetry.space_group_name_H-M   'P 1'
#
loop_
_entity.id
_entity.type
_entity.pdbx_description
1 polymer ?
#
loop_
_entity_poly.entity_id
_entity_poly.type
_entity_poly.pdbx_seq_one_letter_code
_entity_poly.pdbx_strand_id
1 'polypeptide(L)' 'MYKKMRIILGIIVLVLAGYGLITKNFIAQPFMMLTLSAFIVVGGINEFKQGRKGRAFVSIAFALFVLIILVQILVSK' A
#
# COMPACT_ATOMS: atom_id res chain seq x y z
N MET A 1 -8.65 -1.49 -16.08
CA MET A 1 -9.09 -1.75 -14.69
C MET A 1 -8.06 -1.34 -13.63
N TYR A 2 -6.81 -1.82 -13.67
CA TYR A 2 -5.80 -1.57 -12.61
C TYR A 2 -5.53 -0.10 -12.30
N LYS A 3 -5.59 0.80 -13.30
CA LYS A 3 -5.47 2.26 -13.09
C LYS A 3 -6.57 2.83 -12.18
N LYS A 4 -7.84 2.43 -12.39
CA LYS A 4 -8.97 2.91 -11.57
C LYS A 4 -8.88 2.36 -10.15
N MET A 5 -8.54 1.07 -10.01
CA MET A 5 -8.36 0.43 -8.71
C MET A 5 -7.21 1.05 -7.90
N ARG A 6 -6.10 1.40 -8.57
CA ARG A 6 -4.99 2.13 -7.96
C ARG A 6 -5.41 3.50 -7.45
N ILE A 7 -6.23 4.25 -8.19
CA ILE A 7 -6.71 5.56 -7.74
C ILE A 7 -7.58 5.42 -6.49
N ILE A 8 -8.52 4.46 -6.48
CA ILE A 8 -9.41 4.23 -5.32
C ILE A 8 -8.58 3.82 -4.08
N LEU A 9 -7.65 2.88 -4.24
CA LEU A 9 -6.76 2.45 -3.15
C LEU A 9 -5.91 3.62 -2.62
N GLY A 10 -5.40 4.48 -3.51
CA GLY A 10 -4.63 5.66 -3.14
C GLY A 10 -5.44 6.69 -2.34
N ILE A 11 -6.70 6.91 -2.72
CA ILE A 11 -7.61 7.80 -1.96
C ILE A 11 -7.85 7.24 -0.56
N ILE A 12 -8.10 5.93 -0.42
CA ILE A 12 -8.31 5.29 0.88
C ILE A 12 -7.06 5.43 1.76
N VAL A 13 -5.87 5.20 1.21
CA VAL A 13 -4.60 5.39 1.94
C VAL A 13 -4.44 6.83 2.42
N LEU A 14 -4.74 7.81 1.55
CA LEU A 14 -4.66 9.23 1.91
C LEU A 14 -5.64 9.62 3.03
N VAL A 15 -6.88 9.12 2.97
CA VAL A 15 -7.89 9.37 4.00
C VAL A 15 -7.47 8.75 5.34
N LEU A 16 -6.97 7.51 5.33
CA LEU A 16 -6.50 6.83 6.55
C LEU A 16 -5.25 7.52 7.14
N ALA A 17 -4.32 7.97 6.29
CA ALA A 17 -3.15 8.73 6.72
C ALA A 17 -3.53 10.08 7.30
N GLY A 18 -4.43 10.81 6.64
CA GLY A 18 -4.96 12.08 7.13
C GLY A 18 -5.70 11.93 8.46
N TYR A 19 -6.50 10.88 8.59
CA TYR A 19 -7.17 10.54 9.85
C TYR A 19 -6.18 10.32 10.98
N GLY A 20 -5.18 9.45 10.79
CA GLY A 20 -4.17 9.16 11.80
C GLY A 20 -3.34 10.39 12.20
N LEU A 21 -3.03 11.26 11.23
CA LEU A 21 -2.26 12.48 11.47
C LEU A 21 -3.07 13.54 12.25
N ILE A 22 -4.33 13.76 11.90
CA ILE A 22 -5.21 14.75 12.55
C ILE A 22 -5.60 14.29 13.95
N THR A 23 -6.03 13.03 14.09
CA THR A 23 -6.46 12.48 15.38
C THR A 23 -5.32 12.09 16.30
N LYS A 24 -4.07 12.13 15.80
CA LYS A 24 -2.86 11.58 16.44
C LYS A 24 -3.04 10.14 16.93
N ASN A 25 -3.98 9.40 16.31
CA ASN A 25 -4.36 8.07 16.72
C ASN A 25 -4.11 7.09 15.58
N PHE A 26 -3.12 6.21 15.81
CA PHE A 26 -2.65 5.26 14.82
C PHE A 26 -3.34 3.88 14.93
N ILE A 27 -4.51 3.79 15.55
CA ILE A 27 -5.30 2.54 15.59
C ILE A 27 -5.59 2.00 14.17
N ALA A 28 -5.81 2.89 13.20
CA ALA A 28 -6.06 2.54 11.80
C ALA A 28 -4.78 2.27 10.98
N GLN A 29 -3.59 2.37 11.57
CA GLN A 29 -2.31 2.16 10.88
C GLN A 29 -2.17 0.78 10.22
N PRO A 30 -2.63 -0.35 10.82
CA PRO A 30 -2.61 -1.65 10.15
C PRO A 30 -3.47 -1.68 8.89
N PHE A 31 -4.68 -1.08 8.95
CA PHE A 31 -5.57 -0.97 7.80
C PHE A 31 -4.98 -0.08 6.69
N MET A 32 -4.28 0.98 7.07
CA MET A 32 -3.55 1.85 6.14
C MET A 32 -2.43 1.07 5.43
N MET A 33 -1.62 0.30 6.18
CA MET A 33 -0.52 -0.47 5.60
C MET A 33 -1.00 -1.63 4.71
N LEU A 34 -2.10 -2.28 5.08
CA LEU A 34 -2.78 -3.26 4.21
C LEU A 34 -3.24 -2.63 2.89
N THR A 35 -3.87 -1.47 2.95
CA THR A 35 -4.35 -0.79 1.74
C THR A 35 -3.17 -0.29 0.88
N LEU A 36 -2.10 0.17 1.53
CA LEU A 36 -0.88 0.61 0.87
C LEU A 36 -0.14 -0.54 0.17
N SER A 37 -0.01 -1.70 0.80
CA SER A 37 0.59 -2.87 0.15
C SER A 37 -0.21 -3.30 -1.08
N ALA A 38 -1.55 -3.34 -0.98
CA ALA A 38 -2.43 -3.60 -2.11
C ALA A 38 -2.27 -2.55 -3.24
N PHE A 39 -2.17 -1.27 -2.90
CA PHE A 39 -1.91 -0.19 -3.87
C PHE A 39 -0.61 -0.43 -4.65
N ILE A 40 0.46 -0.80 -3.95
CA ILE A 40 1.78 -1.03 -4.54
C ILE A 40 1.75 -2.28 -5.44
N VAL A 41 1.13 -3.38 -5.01
CA VAL A 41 1.00 -4.61 -5.82
C VAL A 41 0.24 -4.32 -7.11
N VAL A 42 -0.88 -3.61 -7.04
CA VAL A 42 -1.69 -3.26 -8.21
C VAL A 42 -0.92 -2.35 -9.17
N GLY A 43 -0.11 -1.43 -8.62
CA GLY A 43 0.85 -0.63 -9.39
C GLY A 43 1.88 -1.48 -10.12
N GLY A 44 2.53 -2.40 -9.40
CA GLY A 44 3.55 -3.32 -9.95
C GLY A 44 2.99 -4.24 -11.04
N ILE A 45 1.80 -4.81 -10.85
CA ILE A 45 1.12 -5.64 -11.87
C ILE A 45 0.83 -4.81 -13.13
N ASN A 46 0.39 -3.55 -12.96
CA ASN A 46 0.13 -2.67 -14.09
C ASN A 46 1.43 -2.32 -14.85
N GLU A 47 2.54 -2.10 -14.15
CA GLU A 47 3.85 -1.86 -14.78
C GLU A 47 4.42 -3.11 -15.47
N PHE A 48 4.17 -4.30 -14.91
CA PHE A 48 4.54 -5.58 -15.51
C PHE A 48 3.82 -5.78 -16.85
N LYS A 49 2.51 -5.50 -16.87
CA LYS A 49 1.69 -5.55 -18.09
C LYS A 49 2.12 -4.52 -19.15
N GLN A 50 2.75 -3.42 -18.75
CA GLN A 50 3.27 -2.40 -19.67
C GLN A 50 4.70 -2.71 -20.17
N GLY A 51 5.23 -3.90 -19.91
CA GLY A 51 6.57 -4.32 -20.33
C GLY A 51 7.71 -3.72 -19.51
N ARG A 52 7.41 -2.95 -18.46
CA ARG A 52 8.41 -2.31 -17.58
C ARG A 52 8.81 -3.25 -16.46
N LYS A 53 9.46 -4.36 -16.82
CA LYS A 53 9.82 -5.46 -15.90
C LYS A 53 10.62 -5.00 -14.67
N GLY A 54 11.55 -4.06 -14.84
CA GLY A 54 12.37 -3.54 -13.73
C GLY A 54 11.55 -2.80 -12.66
N ARG A 55 10.66 -1.88 -13.05
CA ARG A 55 9.84 -1.12 -12.09
C ARG A 55 8.77 -1.98 -11.42
N ALA A 56 8.25 -2.97 -12.14
CA ALA A 56 7.34 -3.96 -11.58
C ALA A 56 7.98 -4.76 -10.45
N PHE A 57 9.24 -5.20 -10.63
CA PHE A 57 9.96 -5.97 -9.61
C PHE A 57 10.23 -5.15 -8.35
N VAL A 58 10.64 -3.88 -8.53
CA VAL A 58 10.82 -2.93 -7.42
C VAL A 58 9.50 -2.71 -6.67
N SER A 59 8.37 -2.53 -7.38
CA SER A 59 7.06 -2.40 -6.74
C SER A 59 6.70 -3.65 -5.93
N ILE A 60 6.91 -4.86 -6.47
CA ILE A 60 6.61 -6.09 -5.73
C ILE A 60 7.48 -6.22 -4.47
N ALA A 61 8.78 -5.91 -4.57
CA ALA A 61 9.67 -5.90 -3.42
C ALA A 61 9.23 -4.88 -2.34
N PHE A 62 8.80 -3.68 -2.76
CA PHE A 62 8.24 -2.68 -1.86
C PHE A 62 6.95 -3.15 -1.19
N ALA A 63 6.06 -3.83 -1.92
CA ALA A 63 4.84 -4.37 -1.34
C ALA A 63 5.12 -5.42 -0.26
N LEU A 64 6.10 -6.31 -0.50
CA LEU A 64 6.55 -7.28 0.50
C LEU A 64 7.13 -6.60 1.74
N PHE A 65 7.94 -5.56 1.56
CA PHE A 65 8.47 -4.78 2.67
C PHE A 65 7.36 -4.14 3.52
N VAL A 66 6.35 -3.53 2.88
CA VAL A 66 5.19 -2.96 3.59
C VAL A 66 4.39 -4.04 4.34
N LEU A 67 4.27 -5.25 3.79
CA LEU A 67 3.63 -6.38 4.47
C LEU A 67 4.43 -6.84 5.70
N ILE A 68 5.76 -6.84 5.64
CA ILE A 68 6.60 -7.17 6.79
C ILE A 68 6.39 -6.14 7.92
N ILE A 69 6.34 -4.84 7.59
CA ILE A 69 6.07 -3.79 8.58
C ILE A 69 4.68 -3.96 9.18
N LEU A 70 3.67 -4.28 8.36
CA LEU A 70 2.32 -4.57 8.84
C LEU A 70 2.32 -5.71 9.87
N VAL A 71 2.99 -6.82 9.56
CA VAL A 71 3.12 -7.96 10.49
C VAL A 71 3.83 -7.51 11.77
N GLN A 72 4.87 -6.69 11.67
CA GLN A 72 5.57 -6.19 12.85
C GLN A 72 4.68 -5.31 13.73
N ILE A 73 3.85 -4.44 13.14
CA ILE A 73 2.89 -3.62 13.88
C ILE A 73 1.82 -4.48 14.57
N LEU A 74 1.38 -5.56 13.93
CA LEU A 74 0.42 -6.50 14.49
C LEU A 74 1.02 -7.31 15.66
N VAL A 75 2.28 -7.71 15.55
CA VAL A 75 2.99 -8.50 16.58
C VAL A 75 3.47 -7.63 17.74
N SER A 76 3.79 -6.36 17.49
CA SER A 76 4.34 -5.44 18.49
C SER A 76 3.27 -4.67 19.28
N LYS A 77 1.99 -4.99 19.09
CA LYS A 77 0.84 -4.51 19.86
C LYS A 77 0.39 -5.56 20.87
#